data_AF-A0A194PYH3-F1
#
_entry.id   AF-A0A194PYH3-F1
#
_cell.length_a   1.000
_cell.length_b   1.000
_cell.length_c   1.000
_cell.angle_alpha   90.00
_cell.angle_beta   90.00
_cell.angle_gamma   90.00
#
_symmetry.space_group_name_H-M   'P 1'
#
loop_
_entity.id
_entity.type
_entity.pdbx_description
1 polymer ?
#
loop_
_entity_poly.entity_id
_entity_poly.type
_entity_poly.pdbx_seq_one_letter_code
_entity_poly.pdbx_strand_id
1 'polypeptide(L)'
;MEGSEPTPEALQRKLYFLLEQLQDMARELPPKYQMRVPIELLSGLANCLLNDTIFEIVKGLMEIQHVTEKHLFQQRLQIINNHTMEIQEMMKNTVPEQQEVQKTNLLRRHKEELKQTDMKLVLQLDQKVSDQQDTLEKAGVPGFFVTSKPIEVKVQMYLLDFILRLSKMDIPQ
;
A
#
# COMPACT_ATOMS: atom_id res chain seq x y z
N MET A 1 29.43 -18.99 -15.70
CA MET A 1 29.17 -17.91 -16.67
C MET A 1 29.58 -16.65 -15.97
N GLU A 2 30.69 -16.06 -16.39
CA GLU A 2 31.27 -14.85 -15.80
C GLU A 2 30.29 -13.69 -16.04
N GLY A 3 29.69 -13.18 -14.96
CA GLY A 3 28.93 -11.94 -15.00
C GLY A 3 29.91 -10.80 -15.13
N SER A 4 30.16 -10.34 -16.35
CA SER A 4 30.92 -9.11 -16.61
C SER A 4 30.23 -7.96 -15.87
N GLU A 5 30.94 -7.31 -14.96
CA GLU A 5 30.44 -6.09 -14.30
C GLU A 5 30.01 -5.06 -15.35
N PRO A 6 28.88 -4.36 -15.14
CA PRO A 6 28.38 -3.40 -16.11
C PRO A 6 29.38 -2.27 -16.30
N THR A 7 29.66 -1.93 -17.56
CA THR A 7 30.59 -0.82 -17.89
C THR A 7 30.08 0.51 -17.31
N PRO A 8 30.96 1.46 -16.95
CA PRO A 8 30.55 2.79 -16.48
C PRO A 8 29.60 3.50 -17.45
N GLU A 9 29.82 3.33 -18.77
CA GLU A 9 28.97 3.90 -19.82
C GLU A 9 27.56 3.29 -19.83
N ALA A 10 27.45 1.98 -19.56
CA ALA A 10 26.18 1.29 -19.44
C ALA A 10 25.39 1.75 -18.21
N LEU A 11 26.04 1.86 -17.05
CA LEU A 11 25.43 2.40 -15.84
C LEU A 11 24.96 3.84 -16.03
N GLN A 12 25.75 4.66 -16.74
CA GLN A 12 25.38 6.04 -17.03
C GLN A 12 24.15 6.13 -17.96
N ARG A 13 24.06 5.27 -18.98
CA ARG A 13 22.87 5.19 -19.85
C ARG A 13 21.63 4.76 -19.06
N LYS A 14 21.75 3.74 -18.21
CA LYS A 14 20.69 3.29 -17.30
C LYS A 14 20.23 4.44 -16.40
N LEU A 15 21.18 5.17 -15.79
CA LEU A 15 20.88 6.30 -14.91
C LEU A 15 20.11 7.43 -15.63
N TYR A 16 20.56 7.83 -16.82
CA TYR A 16 19.88 8.87 -17.58
C TYR A 16 18.47 8.46 -17.98
N PHE A 17 18.30 7.22 -18.45
CA PHE A 17 16.99 6.67 -18.77
C PHE A 17 16.06 6.70 -17.56
N LEU A 18 16.51 6.17 -16.41
CA LEU A 18 15.71 6.16 -15.18
C LEU A 18 15.33 7.58 -14.74
N LEU A 19 16.27 8.52 -14.79
CA LEU A 19 16.02 9.91 -14.40
C LEU A 19 15.03 10.61 -15.34
N GLU A 20 15.15 10.41 -16.66
CA GLU A 20 14.21 10.96 -17.64
C GLU A 20 12.78 10.46 -17.38
N GLN A 21 12.61 9.15 -17.25
CA GLN A 21 11.32 8.54 -16.96
C GLN A 21 10.74 9.05 -15.63
N LEU A 22 11.57 9.19 -14.59
CA LEU A 22 11.15 9.75 -13.30
C LEU A 22 10.70 11.20 -13.39
N GLN A 23 11.40 12.03 -14.18
CA GLN A 23 11.01 13.42 -14.40
C GLN A 23 9.68 13.53 -15.13
N ASP A 24 9.45 12.71 -16.16
CA ASP A 24 8.20 12.71 -16.90
C ASP A 24 7.02 12.29 -16.02
N MET A 25 7.18 11.21 -15.24
CA MET A 25 6.16 10.82 -14.27
C MET A 25 5.90 11.89 -13.20
N ALA A 26 6.93 12.62 -12.75
CA ALA A 26 6.78 13.72 -11.81
C ALA A 26 6.04 14.94 -12.41
N ARG A 27 6.16 15.18 -13.71
CA ARG A 27 5.43 16.26 -14.43
C ARG A 27 3.94 16.00 -14.53
N GLU A 28 3.51 14.74 -14.50
CA GLU A 28 2.10 14.35 -14.54
C GLU A 28 1.40 14.49 -13.17
N LEU A 29 2.16 14.73 -12.08
CA LEU A 29 1.59 14.86 -10.75
C LEU A 29 0.80 16.16 -10.57
N PRO A 30 -0.27 16.14 -9.74
CA PRO A 30 -0.90 17.38 -9.30
C PRO A 30 0.11 18.35 -8.65
N PRO A 31 0.01 19.68 -8.87
CA PRO A 31 1.05 20.65 -8.46
C PRO A 31 1.44 20.56 -6.98
N LYS A 32 0.48 20.30 -6.10
CA LYS A 32 0.70 20.16 -4.65
C LYS A 32 1.64 19.01 -4.26
N TYR A 33 1.72 17.97 -5.08
CA TYR A 33 2.63 16.83 -4.88
C TYR A 33 3.91 17.00 -5.67
N GLN A 34 3.83 17.55 -6.88
CA GLN A 34 5.00 17.84 -7.71
C GLN A 34 6.04 18.71 -6.98
N MET A 35 5.61 19.76 -6.25
CA MET A 35 6.52 20.61 -5.47
C MET A 35 7.25 19.87 -4.33
N ARG A 36 6.80 18.66 -3.97
CA ARG A 36 7.44 17.79 -2.96
C ARG A 36 8.40 16.78 -3.56
N VAL A 37 8.53 16.76 -4.89
CA VAL A 37 9.39 15.83 -5.63
C VAL A 37 10.44 16.64 -6.40
N PRO A 38 11.44 17.22 -5.70
CA PRO A 38 12.49 17.99 -6.36
C PRO A 38 13.38 17.08 -7.20
N ILE A 39 14.09 17.67 -8.17
CA ILE A 39 14.99 16.94 -9.06
C ILE A 39 16.08 16.16 -8.29
N GLU A 40 16.56 16.69 -7.17
CA GLU A 40 17.55 16.02 -6.31
C GLU A 40 17.02 14.68 -5.76
N LEU A 41 15.73 14.65 -5.37
CA LEU A 41 15.09 13.42 -4.92
C LEU A 41 14.99 12.39 -6.06
N LEU A 42 14.61 12.83 -7.26
CA LEU A 42 14.54 11.95 -8.44
C LEU A 42 15.90 11.41 -8.84
N SER A 43 16.94 12.24 -8.79
CA SER A 43 18.32 11.83 -9.04
C SER A 43 18.80 10.80 -8.01
N GLY A 44 18.50 11.02 -6.72
CA GLY A 44 18.79 10.04 -5.67
C GLY A 44 18.07 8.71 -5.92
N LEU A 45 16.78 8.78 -6.27
CA LEU A 45 15.97 7.60 -6.54
C LEU A 45 16.48 6.84 -7.77
N ALA A 46 16.83 7.53 -8.86
CA ALA A 46 17.39 6.92 -10.06
C ALA A 46 18.69 6.14 -9.76
N ASN A 47 19.58 6.72 -8.92
CA ASN A 47 20.79 6.05 -8.47
C ASN A 47 20.49 4.80 -7.63
N CYS A 48 19.51 4.89 -6.72
CA CYS A 48 19.07 3.77 -5.89
C CYS A 48 18.55 2.59 -6.76
N LEU A 49 17.83 2.91 -7.83
CA LEU A 49 17.24 1.95 -8.78
C LEU A 49 18.23 1.37 -9.79
N LEU A 50 19.51 1.78 -9.78
CA LEU A 50 20.54 1.07 -10.55
C LEU A 50 20.71 -0.37 -10.05
N ASN A 51 20.49 -0.60 -8.76
CA ASN A 51 20.47 -1.92 -8.14
C ASN A 51 19.06 -2.51 -8.18
N ASP A 52 18.90 -3.64 -8.87
CA ASP A 52 17.59 -4.26 -9.06
C ASP A 52 16.96 -4.81 -7.77
N THR A 53 17.75 -4.93 -6.69
CA THR A 53 17.26 -5.33 -5.35
C THR A 53 16.11 -4.45 -4.86
N ILE A 54 16.14 -3.15 -5.19
CA ILE A 54 15.07 -2.22 -4.77
C ILE A 54 13.74 -2.55 -5.44
N PHE A 55 13.77 -2.95 -6.72
CA PHE A 55 12.56 -3.41 -7.39
C PHE A 55 11.99 -4.68 -6.74
N GLU A 56 12.85 -5.61 -6.36
CA GLU A 56 12.43 -6.84 -5.68
C GLU A 56 11.86 -6.59 -4.28
N ILE A 57 12.45 -5.66 -3.51
CA ILE A 57 11.89 -5.23 -2.21
C ILE A 57 10.48 -4.67 -2.41
N VAL A 58 10.29 -3.75 -3.36
CA VAL A 58 8.98 -3.12 -3.60
C VAL A 58 7.95 -4.14 -4.07
N LYS A 59 8.32 -5.10 -4.94
CA LYS A 59 7.44 -6.21 -5.34
C LYS A 59 7.04 -7.07 -4.14
N GLY A 60 8.01 -7.47 -3.30
CA GLY A 60 7.73 -8.26 -2.10
C GLY A 60 6.81 -7.55 -1.11
N LEU A 61 7.00 -6.24 -0.89
CA LEU A 61 6.11 -5.44 -0.05
C LEU A 61 4.68 -5.36 -0.61
N MET A 62 4.53 -5.29 -1.94
CA MET A 62 3.22 -5.29 -2.61
C MET A 62 2.50 -6.64 -2.47
N GLU A 63 3.22 -7.76 -2.57
CA GLU A 63 2.66 -9.09 -2.34
C GLU A 63 2.20 -9.27 -0.88
N ILE A 64 3.04 -8.87 0.08
CA ILE A 64 2.70 -8.89 1.51
C ILE A 64 1.47 -8.04 1.79
N GLN A 65 1.38 -6.85 1.19
CA GLN A 65 0.20 -5.99 1.29
C GLN A 65 -1.05 -6.68 0.76
N HIS A 66 -0.98 -7.27 -0.44
CA HIS A 66 -2.13 -7.94 -1.05
C HIS A 66 -2.65 -9.11 -0.19
N VAL A 67 -1.75 -9.95 0.32
CA VAL A 67 -2.12 -11.05 1.23
C VAL A 67 -2.76 -10.51 2.51
N THR A 68 -2.22 -9.43 3.07
CA THR A 68 -2.76 -8.81 4.28
C THR A 68 -4.16 -8.23 4.04
N GLU A 69 -4.34 -7.46 2.97
CA GLU A 69 -5.64 -6.88 2.59
C GLU A 69 -6.70 -7.97 2.37
N LYS A 70 -6.33 -9.04 1.67
CA LYS A 70 -7.21 -10.20 1.46
C LYS A 70 -7.61 -10.84 2.79
N HIS A 71 -6.67 -11.00 3.72
CA HIS A 71 -6.95 -11.56 5.03
C HIS A 71 -7.89 -10.67 5.86
N LEU A 72 -7.64 -9.35 5.91
CA LEU A 72 -8.50 -8.40 6.63
C LEU A 72 -9.91 -8.33 6.03
N PHE A 73 -10.01 -8.39 4.70
CA PHE A 73 -11.30 -8.46 4.01
C PHE A 73 -12.08 -9.73 4.39
N GLN A 74 -11.40 -10.88 4.42
CA GLN A 74 -12.01 -12.15 4.84
C GLN A 74 -12.49 -12.11 6.30
N GLN A 75 -11.72 -11.51 7.21
CA GLN A 75 -12.13 -11.31 8.60
C GLN A 75 -13.43 -10.48 8.68
N ARG A 76 -13.51 -9.37 7.93
CA ARG A 76 -14.71 -8.54 7.88
C ARG A 76 -15.92 -9.31 7.35
N LEU A 77 -15.73 -10.09 6.28
CA LEU A 77 -16.78 -10.89 5.67
C LEU A 77 -17.32 -11.97 6.63
N GLN A 78 -16.44 -12.58 7.44
CA GLN A 78 -16.84 -13.57 8.43
C GLN A 78 -17.82 -12.99 9.46
N ILE A 79 -17.56 -11.77 9.96
CA ILE A 79 -18.46 -11.11 10.91
C ILE A 79 -19.82 -10.83 10.26
N ILE A 80 -19.83 -10.32 9.04
CA ILE A 80 -21.09 -10.04 8.30
C ILE A 80 -21.91 -11.31 8.11
N ASN A 81 -21.26 -12.43 7.78
CA ASN A 81 -21.92 -13.72 7.63
C ASN A 81 -22.49 -14.21 8.96
N ASN A 82 -21.74 -14.09 10.06
CA ASN A 82 -22.21 -14.43 11.40
C ASN A 82 -23.44 -13.60 11.79
N HIS A 83 -23.41 -12.28 11.57
CA HIS A 83 -24.54 -11.39 11.81
C HIS A 83 -25.78 -11.80 11.01
N THR A 84 -25.59 -12.18 9.76
CA THR A 84 -26.68 -12.67 8.90
C THR A 84 -27.29 -13.96 9.43
N MET A 85 -26.45 -14.92 9.88
CA MET A 85 -26.92 -16.17 10.48
C MET A 85 -27.65 -15.94 11.80
N GLU A 86 -27.14 -15.08 12.66
CA GLU A 86 -27.78 -14.73 13.94
C GLU A 86 -29.16 -14.09 13.74
N ILE A 87 -29.32 -13.23 12.73
CA ILE A 87 -30.63 -12.66 12.38
C ILE A 87 -31.59 -13.77 11.94
N GLN A 88 -31.15 -14.71 11.10
CA GLN A 88 -31.97 -15.83 10.65
C GLN A 88 -32.37 -16.76 11.80
N GLU A 89 -31.47 -17.04 12.72
CA GLU A 89 -31.73 -17.87 13.89
C GLU A 89 -32.70 -17.20 14.87
N MET A 90 -32.52 -15.90 15.13
CA MET A 90 -33.46 -15.11 15.94
C MET A 90 -34.87 -15.12 15.34
N MET A 91 -35.01 -14.94 14.01
CA MET A 91 -36.32 -15.00 13.36
C MET A 91 -37.01 -16.36 13.46
N LYS A 92 -36.24 -17.46 13.53
CA LYS A 92 -36.80 -18.82 13.69
C LYS A 92 -37.23 -19.12 15.13
N ASN A 93 -36.56 -18.52 16.12
CA ASN A 93 -36.69 -18.89 17.53
C ASN A 93 -37.57 -17.94 18.35
N THR A 94 -37.98 -16.79 17.80
CA THR A 94 -38.72 -15.75 18.55
C THR A 94 -40.18 -15.62 18.10
N VAL A 95 -41.09 -15.48 19.08
CA VAL A 95 -42.53 -15.21 18.85
C VAL A 95 -42.77 -13.81 18.24
N PRO A 96 -43.75 -13.63 17.33
CA PRO A 96 -43.95 -12.40 16.56
C PRO A 96 -44.03 -11.11 17.39
N GLU A 97 -44.60 -11.19 18.59
CA GLU A 97 -44.85 -10.05 19.47
C GLU A 97 -43.56 -9.49 20.13
N GLN A 98 -42.50 -10.30 20.20
CA GLN A 98 -41.18 -9.89 20.74
C GLN A 98 -40.11 -9.72 19.66
N GLN A 99 -40.40 -10.09 18.41
CA GLN A 99 -39.43 -10.07 17.31
C GLN A 99 -38.86 -8.67 17.05
N GLU A 100 -39.69 -7.63 17.02
CA GLU A 100 -39.23 -6.27 16.67
C GLU A 100 -38.25 -5.68 17.71
N VAL A 101 -38.53 -5.87 19.00
CA VAL A 101 -37.64 -5.39 20.07
C VAL A 101 -36.33 -6.18 20.09
N GLN A 102 -36.39 -7.51 19.95
CA GLN A 102 -35.19 -8.36 19.91
C GLN A 102 -34.34 -8.07 18.67
N LYS A 103 -34.97 -7.91 17.51
CA LYS A 103 -34.29 -7.54 16.25
C LYS A 103 -33.61 -6.18 16.34
N THR A 104 -34.28 -5.18 16.90
CA THR A 104 -33.70 -3.84 17.07
C THR A 104 -32.47 -3.88 17.97
N ASN A 105 -32.55 -4.59 19.10
CA ASN A 105 -31.41 -4.76 20.01
C ASN A 105 -30.25 -5.52 19.36
N LEU A 106 -30.55 -6.58 18.60
CA LEU A 106 -29.57 -7.37 17.88
C LEU A 106 -28.83 -6.54 16.83
N LEU A 107 -29.56 -5.78 16.00
CA LEU A 107 -28.99 -4.90 14.97
C LEU A 107 -28.12 -3.80 15.58
N ARG A 108 -28.52 -3.26 16.74
CA ARG A 108 -27.69 -2.29 17.47
C ARG A 108 -26.35 -2.91 17.89
N ARG A 109 -26.36 -4.12 18.45
CA ARG A 109 -25.14 -4.85 18.83
C ARG A 109 -24.27 -5.13 17.60
N HIS A 110 -24.84 -5.65 16.52
CA HIS A 110 -24.11 -5.92 15.27
C HIS A 110 -23.44 -4.67 14.71
N LYS A 111 -24.13 -3.52 14.74
CA LYS A 111 -23.56 -2.24 14.29
C LYS A 111 -22.36 -1.81 15.14
N GLU A 112 -22.44 -1.95 16.46
CA GLU A 112 -21.35 -1.62 17.37
C GLU A 112 -20.15 -2.55 17.18
N GLU A 113 -20.40 -3.85 17.06
CA GLU A 113 -19.38 -4.86 16.81
C GLU A 113 -18.67 -4.64 15.47
N LEU A 114 -19.42 -4.42 14.38
CA LEU A 114 -18.86 -4.15 13.06
C LEU A 114 -18.00 -2.89 13.07
N LYS A 115 -18.44 -1.84 13.77
CA LYS A 115 -17.65 -0.60 13.93
C LYS A 115 -16.34 -0.85 14.67
N GLN A 116 -16.36 -1.65 15.74
CA GLN A 116 -15.14 -1.98 16.50
C GLN A 116 -14.17 -2.82 15.67
N THR A 117 -14.68 -3.80 14.92
CA THR A 117 -13.85 -4.58 13.99
C THR A 117 -13.26 -3.69 12.91
N ASP A 118 -14.07 -2.88 12.21
CA ASP A 118 -13.59 -2.00 11.14
C ASP A 118 -12.48 -1.07 11.65
N MET A 119 -12.62 -0.51 12.86
CA MET A 119 -11.56 0.28 13.51
C MET A 119 -10.26 -0.53 13.69
N LYS A 120 -10.36 -1.77 14.19
CA LYS A 120 -9.20 -2.66 14.37
C LYS A 120 -8.54 -3.04 13.04
N LEU A 121 -9.32 -3.21 11.98
CA LEU A 121 -8.79 -3.51 10.64
C LEU A 121 -8.03 -2.32 10.07
N VAL A 122 -8.55 -1.10 10.23
CA VAL A 122 -7.86 0.14 9.80
C VAL A 122 -6.54 0.31 10.55
N LEU A 123 -6.50 0.08 11.87
CA LEU A 123 -5.24 0.14 12.63
C LEU A 123 -4.19 -0.86 12.13
N GLN A 124 -4.60 -2.04 11.68
CA GLN A 124 -3.67 -3.01 11.08
C GLN A 124 -3.16 -2.56 9.71
N LEU A 125 -4.00 -1.90 8.91
CA LEU A 125 -3.57 -1.29 7.64
C LEU A 125 -2.58 -0.14 7.88
N ASP A 126 -2.85 0.73 8.85
CA ASP A 126 -1.95 1.84 9.20
C ASP A 126 -0.59 1.31 9.69
N GLN A 127 -0.58 0.25 10.51
CA GLN A 127 0.66 -0.40 10.91
C GLN A 127 1.44 -0.95 9.71
N LYS A 128 0.75 -1.55 8.74
CA LYS A 128 1.40 -2.06 7.52
C LYS A 128 2.03 -0.95 6.68
N VAL A 129 1.38 0.21 6.56
CA VAL A 129 1.97 1.37 5.90
C VAL A 129 3.24 1.81 6.63
N SER A 130 3.21 1.87 7.97
CA SER A 130 4.39 2.21 8.76
C SER A 130 5.54 1.20 8.59
N ASP A 131 5.24 -0.10 8.57
CA ASP A 131 6.23 -1.16 8.37
C ASP A 131 6.89 -1.06 6.98
N GLN A 132 6.10 -0.78 5.94
CA GLN A 132 6.58 -0.58 4.57
C GLN A 132 7.48 0.65 4.47
N GLN A 133 7.08 1.77 5.08
CA GLN A 133 7.88 2.99 5.13
C GLN A 133 9.24 2.74 5.81
N ASP A 134 9.24 2.10 6.97
CA ASP A 134 10.46 1.75 7.72
C ASP A 134 11.38 0.81 6.93
N THR A 135 10.80 -0.18 6.23
CA THR A 135 11.56 -1.11 5.38
C THR A 135 12.27 -0.37 4.25
N LEU A 136 11.58 0.55 3.57
CA LEU A 136 12.13 1.33 2.45
C LEU A 136 13.14 2.38 2.92
N GLU A 137 12.91 3.00 4.08
CA GLU A 137 13.87 3.90 4.72
C GLU A 137 15.16 3.16 5.07
N LYS A 138 15.06 1.97 5.69
CA LYS A 138 16.22 1.12 6.00
C LYS A 138 16.95 0.58 4.78
N ALA A 139 16.23 0.35 3.67
CA ALA A 139 16.82 0.01 2.38
C ALA A 139 17.50 1.20 1.69
N GLY A 140 17.41 2.41 2.27
CA GLY A 140 18.04 3.62 1.75
C GLY A 140 17.31 4.23 0.56
N VAL A 141 16.02 3.91 0.37
CA VAL A 141 15.25 4.42 -0.77
C VAL A 141 14.88 5.89 -0.53
N PRO A 142 15.32 6.84 -1.38
CA PRO A 142 15.08 8.26 -1.15
C PRO A 142 13.58 8.61 -1.14
N GLY A 143 13.21 9.52 -0.24
CA GLY A 143 11.82 9.99 -0.09
C GLY A 143 10.95 9.14 0.83
N PHE A 144 11.46 7.99 1.31
CA PHE A 144 10.79 7.14 2.28
C PHE A 144 11.31 7.41 3.69
N PHE A 145 10.36 7.62 4.59
CA PHE A 145 10.55 7.76 6.02
C PHE A 145 9.21 7.51 6.71
N VAL A 146 9.22 7.07 7.96
CA VAL A 146 7.97 6.82 8.70
C VAL A 146 7.20 8.12 8.93
N THR A 147 5.96 8.19 8.44
CA THR A 147 5.11 9.38 8.58
C THR A 147 3.62 9.05 8.46
N SER A 148 2.81 9.74 9.26
CA SER A 148 1.34 9.70 9.22
C SER A 148 0.72 10.95 8.59
N LYS A 149 1.54 11.91 8.11
CA LYS A 149 1.02 13.12 7.48
C LYS A 149 0.42 12.79 6.10
N PRO A 150 -0.86 13.09 5.83
CA PRO A 150 -1.53 12.66 4.60
C PRO A 150 -0.84 13.10 3.31
N ILE A 151 -0.22 14.28 3.32
CA ILE A 151 0.49 14.80 2.15
C ILE A 151 1.78 14.01 1.86
N GLU A 152 2.54 13.65 2.90
CA GLU A 152 3.81 12.93 2.76
C GLU A 152 3.55 11.47 2.37
N VAL A 153 2.55 10.83 3.00
CA VAL A 153 2.09 9.48 2.62
C VAL A 153 1.68 9.46 1.14
N LYS A 154 0.93 10.46 0.67
CA LYS A 154 0.56 10.53 -0.75
C LYS A 154 1.75 10.71 -1.69
N VAL A 155 2.76 11.49 -1.30
CA VAL A 155 4.00 11.61 -2.09
C VAL A 155 4.72 10.27 -2.16
N GLN A 156 4.88 9.57 -1.03
CA GLN A 156 5.50 8.24 -1.01
C GLN A 156 4.73 7.21 -1.85
N MET A 157 3.39 7.29 -1.88
CA MET A 157 2.57 6.46 -2.80
C MET A 157 2.89 6.73 -4.27
N TYR A 158 3.10 7.99 -4.67
CA TYR A 158 3.51 8.31 -6.05
C TYR A 158 4.91 7.79 -6.35
N LEU A 159 5.86 7.90 -5.41
CA LEU A 159 7.20 7.34 -5.59
C LEU A 159 7.15 5.81 -5.74
N LEU A 160 6.33 5.11 -4.96
CA LEU A 160 6.10 3.66 -5.13
C LEU A 160 5.56 3.32 -6.52
N ASP A 161 4.56 4.07 -6.98
CA ASP A 161 3.99 3.89 -8.33
C ASP A 161 5.06 4.11 -9.41
N PHE A 162 5.94 5.10 -9.25
CA PHE A 162 7.05 5.32 -10.18
C PHE A 162 7.99 4.11 -10.24
N ILE A 163 8.41 3.58 -9.09
CA ILE A 163 9.29 2.41 -9.02
C ILE A 163 8.62 1.19 -9.68
N LEU A 164 7.32 0.97 -9.42
CA LEU A 164 6.56 -0.15 -9.99
C LEU A 164 6.33 -0.02 -11.51
N ARG A 165 6.22 1.20 -12.04
CA ARG A 165 6.14 1.44 -13.48
C ARG A 165 7.48 1.19 -14.15
N LEU A 166 8.57 1.70 -13.57
CA LEU A 166 9.93 1.47 -14.08
C LEU A 166 10.29 -0.02 -14.09
N SER A 167 9.86 -0.79 -13.08
CA SER A 167 10.11 -2.24 -13.04
C SER A 167 9.46 -3.03 -14.18
N LYS A 168 8.56 -2.41 -14.94
CA LYS A 168 7.85 -3.01 -16.10
C LYS A 168 8.38 -2.49 -17.44
N MET A 169 9.32 -1.56 -17.43
CA MET A 169 9.92 -0.99 -18.64
C MET A 169 11.16 -1.78 -19.04
N ASP A 170 11.46 -1.76 -20.34
CA ASP A 170 12.73 -2.28 -20.87
C ASP A 170 13.84 -1.27 -20.57
N ILE A 171 14.51 -1.47 -19.43
CA ILE A 171 15.61 -0.61 -19.00
C ILE A 171 16.87 -0.97 -19.79
N PRO A 172 17.55 0.01 -20.43
CA PRO A 172 18.81 -0.24 -21.14
C PRO A 172 19.85 -0.89 -20.22
N GLN A 173 20.48 -1.97 -20.71
CA GLN A 173 21.60 -2.65 -20.04
C GLN A 173 22.95 -2.04 -20.36
#